data_AF-A0A7V4NK86-F1
#
_entry.id   AF-A0A7V4NK86-F1
#
_cell.length_a   1.000
_cell.length_b   1.000
_cell.length_c   1.000
_cell.angle_alpha   90.00
_cell.angle_beta   90.00
_cell.angle_gamma   90.00
#
_symmetry.space_group_name_H-M   'P 1'
#
loop_
_entity.id
_entity.type
_entity.pdbx_description
1 polymer ?
#
loop_
_entity_poly.entity_id
_entity_poly.type
_entity_poly.pdbx_seq_one_letter_code
_entity_poly.pdbx_strand_id
1 'polypeptide(L)'
;MRATGDDRVTEVAVVLVQGDRREVVFASLVNPGRPIPPMVAAITGISDALVRGAPSFAEIADPLRAALAGRVFVAHNARFDWGFLGAEFRRHTGFALEGPRLCTVRLARRLLRGVGSCGLDNLSQYLGIANEARHRATGDALATARLLEHLVGLARGAGVRTLDDLTALAEGRRPAAAPA
;
A
#
# COMPACT_ATOMS: atom_id res chain seq x y z
N MET A 1 -11.79 -0.82 -8.45
CA MET A 1 -11.98 -2.25 -8.17
C MET A 1 -12.15 -2.47 -6.67
N ARG A 2 -13.05 -3.34 -6.23
CA ARG A 2 -13.14 -3.77 -4.82
C ARG A 2 -12.60 -5.18 -4.74
N ALA A 3 -11.76 -5.48 -3.74
CA ALA A 3 -11.40 -6.86 -3.43
C ALA A 3 -12.68 -7.63 -3.07
N THR A 4 -12.98 -8.68 -3.81
CA THR A 4 -13.90 -9.72 -3.39
C THR A 4 -13.13 -10.67 -2.49
N GLY A 5 -13.78 -11.33 -1.52
CA GLY A 5 -13.11 -12.26 -0.60
C GLY A 5 -12.46 -13.47 -1.28
N ASP A 6 -12.67 -13.63 -2.59
CA ASP A 6 -12.14 -14.71 -3.42
C ASP A 6 -10.96 -14.30 -4.30
N ASP A 7 -10.63 -13.00 -4.41
CA ASP A 7 -9.46 -12.57 -5.17
C ASP A 7 -8.16 -13.03 -4.51
N ARG A 8 -7.13 -13.25 -5.33
CA ARG A 8 -5.82 -13.80 -4.90
C ARG A 8 -4.68 -12.82 -5.19
N VAL A 9 -3.68 -12.82 -4.31
CA VAL A 9 -2.46 -12.02 -4.49
C VAL A 9 -1.55 -12.68 -5.52
N THR A 10 -1.03 -11.91 -6.46
CA THR A 10 -0.07 -12.37 -7.50
C THR A 10 1.31 -11.73 -7.36
N GLU A 11 1.41 -10.63 -6.62
CA GLU A 11 2.67 -9.96 -6.28
C GLU A 11 2.46 -9.14 -5.00
N VAL A 12 3.49 -9.04 -4.18
CA VAL A 12 3.50 -8.21 -2.98
C VAL A 12 4.88 -7.59 -2.80
N ALA A 13 4.92 -6.34 -2.36
CA ALA A 13 6.14 -5.67 -1.96
C ALA A 13 5.90 -4.81 -0.71
N VAL A 14 6.89 -4.75 0.16
CA VAL A 14 6.89 -3.92 1.37
C VAL A 14 8.10 -2.99 1.31
N VAL A 15 7.83 -1.70 1.33
CA VAL A 15 8.84 -0.65 1.47
C VAL A 15 8.82 -0.16 2.91
N LEU A 16 9.93 -0.32 3.61
CA LEU A 16 10.15 0.28 4.91
C LEU A 16 10.48 1.76 4.72
N VAL A 17 9.71 2.63 5.40
CA VAL A 17 9.93 4.06 5.43
C VAL A 17 10.38 4.47 6.83
N GLN A 18 11.59 5.00 6.95
CA GLN A 18 12.16 5.48 8.21
C GLN A 18 12.95 6.77 7.96
N GLY A 19 12.36 7.90 8.37
CA GLY A 19 12.88 9.22 8.01
C GLY A 19 13.01 9.35 6.49
N ASP A 20 14.24 9.60 6.03
CA ASP A 20 14.54 9.77 4.60
C ASP A 20 14.84 8.46 3.88
N ARG A 21 14.86 7.33 4.59
CA ARG A 21 15.12 6.00 4.00
C ARG A 21 13.84 5.38 3.47
N ARG A 22 13.94 4.81 2.26
CA ARG A 22 12.92 3.96 1.61
C ARG A 22 13.62 2.71 1.12
N GLU A 23 13.34 1.60 1.77
CA GLU A 23 14.04 0.34 1.53
C GLU A 23 13.02 -0.76 1.22
N VAL A 24 13.19 -1.45 0.10
CA VAL A 24 12.37 -2.63 -0.22
C VAL A 24 12.85 -3.77 0.68
N VAL A 25 12.09 -4.06 1.74
CA VAL A 25 12.47 -5.09 2.74
C VAL A 25 11.82 -6.44 2.46
N PHE A 26 10.84 -6.47 1.56
CA PHE A 26 10.20 -7.69 1.09
C PHE A 26 9.63 -7.46 -0.31
N ALA A 27 9.83 -8.40 -1.22
CA ALA A 27 9.18 -8.43 -2.52
C ALA A 27 9.06 -9.88 -3.00
N SER A 28 7.91 -10.27 -3.51
CA SER A 28 7.70 -11.61 -4.07
C SER A 28 6.60 -11.58 -5.11
N LEU A 29 6.83 -12.29 -6.23
CA LEU A 29 5.72 -12.85 -7.00
C LEU A 29 5.04 -13.94 -6.16
N VAL A 30 3.76 -14.16 -6.40
CA VAL A 30 2.97 -15.15 -5.68
C VAL A 30 2.19 -15.98 -6.69
N ASN A 31 2.29 -17.31 -6.57
CA ASN A 31 1.42 -18.20 -7.30
C ASN A 31 0.03 -18.20 -6.65
N PRO A 32 -1.01 -17.67 -7.32
CA PRO A 32 -2.35 -17.58 -6.75
C PRO A 32 -3.07 -18.94 -6.69
N GLY A 33 -2.50 -20.00 -7.26
CA GLY A 33 -3.09 -21.34 -7.34
C GLY A 33 -4.33 -21.42 -8.24
N ARG A 34 -4.56 -20.40 -9.08
CA ARG A 34 -5.66 -20.32 -10.04
C ARG A 34 -5.28 -19.46 -11.25
N PRO A 35 -5.97 -19.58 -12.39
CA PRO A 35 -5.69 -18.76 -13.57
C PRO A 35 -5.79 -17.26 -13.28
N ILE A 36 -4.81 -16.48 -13.75
CA ILE A 36 -4.83 -15.02 -13.70
C ILE A 36 -5.74 -14.49 -14.82
N PRO A 37 -6.75 -13.65 -14.51
CA PRO A 37 -7.60 -13.06 -15.54
C PRO A 37 -6.79 -12.27 -16.59
N PRO A 38 -7.08 -12.39 -17.89
CA PRO A 38 -6.32 -11.71 -18.95
C PRO A 38 -6.23 -10.19 -18.77
N MET A 39 -7.29 -9.55 -18.26
CA MET A 39 -7.29 -8.12 -17.96
C MET A 39 -6.27 -7.75 -16.87
N VAL A 40 -6.12 -8.57 -15.83
CA VAL A 40 -5.13 -8.33 -14.76
C VAL A 40 -3.73 -8.49 -15.32
N ALA A 41 -3.49 -9.57 -16.08
CA ALA A 41 -2.20 -9.81 -16.73
C ALA A 41 -1.81 -8.69 -17.69
N ALA A 42 -2.77 -8.10 -18.43
CA ALA A 42 -2.52 -6.97 -19.33
C ALA A 42 -2.13 -5.69 -18.59
N ILE A 43 -2.60 -5.50 -17.35
CA ILE A 43 -2.29 -4.32 -16.53
C ILE A 43 -0.94 -4.48 -15.82
N THR A 44 -0.74 -5.62 -15.15
CA THR A 44 0.42 -5.83 -14.27
C THR A 44 1.60 -6.48 -14.99
N GLY A 45 1.39 -7.06 -16.17
CA GLY A 45 2.36 -7.88 -16.87
C GLY A 45 2.59 -9.26 -16.24
N ILE A 46 1.81 -9.63 -15.22
CA ILE A 46 1.96 -10.91 -14.51
C ILE A 46 1.08 -11.97 -15.17
N SER A 47 1.72 -12.93 -15.84
CA SER A 47 1.05 -14.07 -16.48
C SER A 47 1.12 -15.33 -15.63
N ASP A 48 0.26 -16.31 -15.93
CA ASP A 48 0.32 -17.65 -15.30
C ASP A 48 1.69 -18.31 -15.49
N ALA A 49 2.36 -18.06 -16.62
CA ALA A 49 3.70 -18.57 -16.87
C ALA A 49 4.73 -17.96 -15.92
N LEU A 50 4.61 -16.65 -15.62
CA LEU A 50 5.54 -15.94 -14.74
C LEU A 50 5.43 -16.41 -13.29
N VAL A 51 4.23 -16.72 -12.81
CA VAL A 51 3.99 -17.13 -11.41
C VAL A 51 4.01 -18.64 -11.21
N ARG A 52 4.14 -19.45 -12.26
CA ARG A 52 4.08 -20.91 -12.17
C ARG A 52 5.05 -21.49 -11.14
N GLY A 53 6.27 -20.96 -11.10
CA GLY A 53 7.32 -21.34 -10.16
C GLY A 53 7.48 -20.38 -8.97
N ALA A 54 6.60 -19.39 -8.83
CA ALA A 54 6.61 -18.49 -7.68
C ALA A 54 6.05 -19.22 -6.44
N PRO A 55 6.45 -18.81 -5.22
CA PRO A 55 5.90 -19.38 -4.00
C PRO A 55 4.40 -19.09 -3.89
N SER A 56 3.67 -19.97 -3.22
CA SER A 56 2.30 -19.72 -2.78
C SER A 56 2.27 -18.67 -1.66
N PHE A 57 1.09 -18.11 -1.38
CA PHE A 57 0.96 -17.16 -0.28
C PHE A 57 1.33 -17.79 1.08
N ALA A 58 0.99 -19.07 1.30
CA ALA A 58 1.32 -19.79 2.53
C ALA A 58 2.83 -19.81 2.79
N GLU A 59 3.64 -20.04 1.75
CA GLU A 59 5.10 -20.10 1.84
C GLU A 59 5.73 -18.73 2.18
N ILE A 60 5.06 -17.63 1.80
CA ILE A 60 5.55 -16.27 2.09
C ILE A 60 4.89 -15.61 3.29
N ALA A 61 3.90 -16.24 3.91
CA ALA A 61 3.07 -15.59 4.93
C ALA A 61 3.91 -15.14 6.13
N ASP A 62 4.79 -16.01 6.64
CA ASP A 62 5.64 -15.68 7.80
C ASP A 62 6.66 -14.57 7.53
N PRO A 63 7.49 -14.60 6.47
CA PRO A 63 8.41 -13.51 6.19
C PRO A 63 7.67 -12.19 5.87
N LEU A 64 6.52 -12.24 5.17
CA LEU A 64 5.70 -11.06 4.94
C LEU A 64 5.14 -10.49 6.25
N ARG A 65 4.65 -11.34 7.14
CA ARG A 65 4.18 -10.92 8.48
C ARG A 65 5.30 -10.26 9.27
N ALA A 66 6.51 -10.81 9.24
CA ALA A 66 7.68 -10.20 9.89
C ALA A 66 8.03 -8.83 9.29
N ALA A 67 7.88 -8.65 7.97
CA ALA A 67 8.06 -7.38 7.28
C ALA A 67 7.00 -6.32 7.64
N LEU A 68 5.82 -6.73 8.12
CA LEU A 68 4.72 -5.84 8.51
C LEU A 68 4.61 -5.61 10.03
N ALA A 69 5.08 -6.55 10.85
CA ALA A 69 4.91 -6.54 12.29
C ALA A 69 5.45 -5.26 12.96
N GLY A 70 4.68 -4.71 13.91
CA GLY A 70 5.07 -3.53 14.70
C GLY A 70 5.14 -2.21 13.91
N ARG A 71 4.58 -2.16 12.70
CA ARG A 71 4.65 -1.00 11.79
C ARG A 71 3.25 -0.49 11.44
N VAL A 72 3.19 0.74 10.92
CA VAL A 72 1.97 1.28 10.32
C VAL A 72 1.85 0.79 8.89
N PHE A 73 0.76 0.11 8.57
CA PHE A 73 0.47 -0.31 7.20
C PHE A 73 0.03 0.91 6.38
N VAL A 74 0.79 1.24 5.35
CA VAL A 74 0.46 2.35 4.44
C VAL A 74 0.30 1.83 3.03
N ALA A 75 -0.78 2.23 2.36
CA ALA A 75 -0.99 1.93 0.95
C ALA A 75 -1.84 2.99 0.25
N HIS A 76 -1.73 3.03 -1.08
CA HIS A 76 -2.50 3.93 -1.94
C HIS A 76 -3.84 3.28 -2.28
N ASN A 77 -4.87 3.65 -1.50
CA ASN A 77 -6.15 2.93 -1.36
C ASN A 77 -6.07 1.73 -0.42
N ALA A 78 -5.49 1.93 0.78
CA ALA A 78 -5.20 0.87 1.75
C ALA A 78 -6.34 -0.11 2.09
N ARG A 79 -7.62 0.27 1.91
CA ARG A 79 -8.73 -0.69 2.06
C ARG A 79 -8.63 -1.86 1.09
N PHE A 80 -8.13 -1.61 -0.13
CA PHE A 80 -7.96 -2.60 -1.17
C PHE A 80 -6.84 -3.58 -0.79
N ASP A 81 -5.61 -3.11 -0.60
CA ASP A 81 -4.45 -3.95 -0.28
C ASP A 81 -4.63 -4.70 1.04
N TRP A 82 -5.19 -4.03 2.07
CA TRP A 82 -5.50 -4.67 3.34
C TRP A 82 -6.53 -5.79 3.20
N GLY A 83 -7.51 -5.62 2.31
CA GLY A 83 -8.51 -6.64 2.03
C GLY A 83 -7.89 -7.90 1.42
N PHE A 84 -7.01 -7.73 0.43
CA PHE A 84 -6.28 -8.83 -0.21
C PHE A 84 -5.37 -9.55 0.78
N LEU A 85 -4.46 -8.82 1.43
CA LEU A 85 -3.52 -9.42 2.37
C LEU A 85 -4.25 -10.05 3.57
N GLY A 86 -5.26 -9.36 4.11
CA GLY A 86 -6.05 -9.88 5.23
C GLY A 86 -6.82 -11.15 4.89
N ALA A 87 -7.33 -11.27 3.66
CA ALA A 87 -8.00 -12.49 3.20
C ALA A 87 -7.00 -13.64 3.04
N GLU A 88 -5.83 -13.39 2.43
CA GLU A 88 -4.79 -14.40 2.25
C GLU A 88 -4.20 -14.87 3.59
N PHE A 89 -3.89 -13.95 4.52
CA PHE A 89 -3.43 -14.30 5.87
C PHE A 89 -4.46 -15.17 6.59
N ARG A 90 -5.74 -14.79 6.57
CA ARG A 90 -6.80 -15.57 7.20
C ARG A 90 -6.93 -16.96 6.58
N ARG A 91 -6.85 -17.05 5.24
CA ARG A 91 -6.97 -18.30 4.48
C ARG A 91 -5.84 -19.28 4.78
N HIS A 92 -4.60 -18.79 4.90
CA HIS A 92 -3.42 -19.65 4.97
C HIS A 92 -2.84 -19.83 6.37
N THR A 93 -3.14 -18.92 7.30
CA THR A 93 -2.58 -18.96 8.67
C THR A 93 -3.64 -18.98 9.76
N GLY A 94 -4.92 -18.71 9.44
CA GLY A 94 -5.99 -18.53 10.41
C GLY A 94 -5.95 -17.18 11.15
N PHE A 95 -4.87 -16.41 11.03
CA PHE A 95 -4.71 -15.13 11.72
C PHE A 95 -5.25 -13.96 10.88
N ALA A 96 -5.82 -12.98 11.58
CA ALA A 96 -6.16 -11.71 10.97
C ALA A 96 -4.91 -10.81 10.88
N LEU A 97 -4.79 -10.07 9.78
CA LEU A 97 -3.85 -8.96 9.73
C LEU A 97 -4.34 -7.86 10.68
N GLU A 98 -3.45 -7.36 11.52
CA GLU A 98 -3.72 -6.38 12.58
C GLU A 98 -2.73 -5.22 12.53
N GLY A 99 -3.08 -4.13 13.21
CA GLY A 99 -2.23 -2.94 13.34
C GLY A 99 -2.82 -1.68 12.71
N PRO A 100 -2.17 -0.53 12.95
CA PRO A 100 -2.61 0.76 12.43
C PRO A 100 -2.47 0.83 10.91
N ARG A 101 -3.38 1.58 10.28
CA ARG A 101 -3.47 1.69 8.81
C ARG A 101 -3.62 3.13 8.39
N LEU A 102 -2.96 3.48 7.29
CA LEU A 102 -3.06 4.81 6.70
C LEU A 102 -3.24 4.71 5.18
N CYS A 103 -4.13 5.55 4.65
CA CYS A 103 -4.46 5.56 3.23
C CYS A 103 -4.00 6.87 2.58
N THR A 104 -3.03 6.80 1.67
CA THR A 104 -2.47 8.00 1.03
C THR A 104 -3.49 8.70 0.11
N VAL A 105 -4.44 7.98 -0.49
CA VAL A 105 -5.56 8.58 -1.23
C VAL A 105 -6.38 9.50 -0.34
N ARG A 106 -6.66 9.07 0.91
CA ARG A 106 -7.46 9.85 1.86
C ARG A 106 -6.72 11.11 2.32
N LEU A 107 -5.43 10.97 2.62
CA LEU A 107 -4.57 12.11 2.95
C LEU A 107 -4.44 13.09 1.79
N ALA A 108 -4.18 12.60 0.58
CA ALA A 108 -4.03 13.43 -0.62
C ALA A 108 -5.27 14.30 -0.86
N ARG A 109 -6.48 13.73 -0.73
CA ARG A 109 -7.75 14.49 -0.87
C ARG A 109 -7.90 15.65 0.13
N ARG A 110 -7.22 15.57 1.28
CA ARG A 110 -7.33 16.56 2.35
C ARG A 110 -6.24 17.62 2.26
N LEU A 111 -5.06 17.23 1.81
CA LEU A 111 -3.85 18.06 1.83
C LEU A 111 -3.57 18.72 0.47
N LEU A 112 -3.90 18.05 -0.63
CA LEU A 112 -3.65 18.56 -1.97
C LEU A 112 -4.89 19.28 -2.50
N ARG A 113 -4.68 20.49 -3.02
CA ARG A 113 -5.70 21.29 -3.72
C ARG A 113 -5.42 21.26 -5.22
N GLY A 114 -6.46 21.38 -6.04
CA GLY A 114 -6.32 21.48 -7.50
C GLY A 114 -5.98 20.18 -8.23
N VAL A 115 -5.95 19.02 -7.53
CA VAL A 115 -5.74 17.72 -8.16
C VAL A 115 -7.06 17.14 -8.70
N GLY A 116 -7.13 16.89 -10.01
CA GLY A 116 -8.34 16.34 -10.65
C GLY A 116 -8.66 14.89 -10.24
N SER A 117 -7.64 14.10 -9.89
CA SER A 117 -7.82 12.77 -9.32
C SER A 117 -6.74 12.45 -8.28
N CYS A 118 -7.05 11.55 -7.36
CA CYS A 118 -6.09 11.07 -6.36
C CYS A 118 -5.60 9.65 -6.67
N GLY A 119 -5.56 9.26 -7.96
CA GLY A 119 -4.91 8.02 -8.38
C GLY A 119 -3.39 8.17 -8.33
N LEU A 120 -2.67 7.07 -8.10
CA LEU A 120 -1.22 7.10 -7.87
C LEU A 120 -0.48 7.70 -9.06
N ASP A 121 -0.87 7.33 -10.28
CA ASP A 121 -0.28 7.89 -11.51
C ASP A 121 -0.45 9.42 -11.58
N ASN A 122 -1.67 9.92 -11.35
CA ASN A 122 -1.96 11.34 -11.43
C ASN A 122 -1.23 12.14 -10.34
N LEU A 123 -1.20 11.61 -9.11
CA LEU A 123 -0.46 12.25 -8.01
C LEU A 123 1.05 12.19 -8.24
N SER A 124 1.55 11.10 -8.82
CA SER A 124 2.98 10.96 -9.13
C SER A 124 3.38 11.96 -10.20
N GLN A 125 2.58 12.12 -11.26
CA GLN A 125 2.80 13.15 -12.27
C GLN A 125 2.71 14.56 -11.67
N TYR A 126 1.69 14.84 -10.87
CA TYR A 126 1.48 16.14 -10.25
C TYR A 126 2.64 16.57 -9.32
N LEU A 127 3.26 15.61 -8.63
CA LEU A 127 4.36 15.86 -7.69
C LEU A 127 5.76 15.58 -8.26
N GLY A 128 5.87 15.17 -9.53
CA GLY A 128 7.15 14.80 -10.13
C GLY A 128 7.79 13.52 -9.55
N ILE A 129 6.99 12.59 -9.04
CA ILE A 129 7.46 11.30 -8.51
C ILE A 129 7.65 10.32 -9.67
N ALA A 130 8.89 9.86 -9.88
CA ALA A 130 9.19 8.81 -10.84
C ALA A 130 8.71 7.43 -10.34
N ASN A 131 8.08 6.64 -11.24
CA ASN A 131 7.73 5.24 -11.03
C ASN A 131 8.13 4.42 -12.27
N GLU A 132 9.33 3.85 -12.25
CA GLU A 132 9.90 3.10 -13.38
C GLU A 132 9.29 1.69 -13.54
N ALA A 133 8.71 1.14 -12.47
CA ALA A 133 8.09 -0.18 -12.45
C ALA A 133 6.58 -0.06 -12.18
N ARG A 134 5.91 0.80 -12.96
CA ARG A 134 4.46 1.06 -12.85
C ARG A 134 3.65 -0.24 -12.96
N HIS A 135 2.61 -0.36 -12.12
CA HIS A 135 1.74 -1.55 -12.00
C HIS A 135 2.45 -2.81 -11.51
N ARG A 136 3.69 -2.69 -11.04
CA ARG A 136 4.39 -3.71 -10.26
C ARG A 136 4.39 -3.28 -8.80
N ALA A 137 4.19 -4.25 -7.91
CA ALA A 137 4.03 -3.97 -6.49
C ALA A 137 5.21 -3.16 -5.92
N THR A 138 6.44 -3.48 -6.32
CA THR A 138 7.64 -2.75 -5.87
C THR A 138 7.65 -1.30 -6.33
N GLY A 139 7.34 -1.05 -7.61
CA GLY A 139 7.31 0.32 -8.17
C GLY A 139 6.23 1.17 -7.52
N ASP A 140 5.02 0.62 -7.41
CA ASP A 140 3.89 1.31 -6.82
C ASP A 140 4.08 1.53 -5.31
N ALA A 141 4.72 0.61 -4.58
CA ALA A 141 5.07 0.79 -3.17
C ALA A 141 6.12 1.89 -2.98
N LEU A 142 7.15 1.96 -3.82
CA LEU A 142 8.16 3.02 -3.78
C LEU A 142 7.56 4.40 -4.13
N ALA A 143 6.72 4.47 -5.16
CA ALA A 143 6.00 5.69 -5.51
C ALA A 143 5.06 6.12 -4.37
N THR A 144 4.36 5.18 -3.74
CA THR A 144 3.53 5.43 -2.56
C THR A 144 4.34 5.94 -1.37
N ALA A 145 5.54 5.40 -1.14
CA ALA A 145 6.44 5.87 -0.08
C ALA A 145 6.89 7.32 -0.28
N ARG A 146 7.26 7.69 -1.52
CA ARG A 146 7.60 9.08 -1.89
C ARG A 146 6.39 10.02 -1.76
N LEU A 147 5.21 9.55 -2.18
CA LEU A 147 3.97 10.30 -1.99
C LEU A 147 3.67 10.52 -0.50
N LEU A 148 3.83 9.47 0.33
CA LEU A 148 3.61 9.56 1.78
C LEU A 148 4.52 10.61 2.42
N GLU A 149 5.80 10.62 2.08
CA GLU A 149 6.75 11.63 2.56
C GLU A 149 6.24 13.06 2.29
N HIS A 150 5.83 13.34 1.04
CA HIS A 150 5.32 14.65 0.66
C HIS A 150 4.07 15.02 1.47
N LEU A 151 3.12 14.09 1.60
CA LEU A 151 1.89 14.30 2.36
C LEU A 151 2.16 14.51 3.86
N VAL A 152 3.11 13.78 4.45
CA VAL A 152 3.52 13.98 5.84
C VAL A 152 4.19 15.34 6.03
N GLY A 153 5.00 15.80 5.06
CA GLY A 153 5.56 17.14 5.07
C GLY A 153 4.48 18.23 5.12
N LEU A 154 3.47 18.14 4.23
CA LEU A 154 2.33 19.05 4.22
C LEU A 154 1.53 18.99 5.52
N ALA A 155 1.26 17.79 6.03
CA ALA A 155 0.52 17.60 7.27
C ALA A 155 1.26 18.22 8.47
N ARG A 156 2.59 18.07 8.54
CA ARG A 156 3.43 18.72 9.55
C ARG A 156 3.34 20.24 9.47
N GLY A 157 3.37 20.80 8.25
CA GLY A 157 3.12 22.23 8.02
C GLY A 157 1.75 22.70 8.53
N ALA A 158 0.74 21.81 8.52
CA ALA A 158 -0.60 22.05 9.04
C ALA A 158 -0.79 21.70 10.54
N GLY A 159 0.30 21.47 11.29
CA GLY A 159 0.25 21.23 12.73
C GLY A 159 0.05 19.78 13.17
N VAL A 160 -0.01 18.81 12.24
CA VAL A 160 -0.10 17.38 12.58
C VAL A 160 1.22 16.89 13.19
N ARG A 161 1.17 16.19 14.32
CA ARG A 161 2.36 15.70 15.03
C ARG A 161 2.35 14.20 15.32
N THR A 162 1.17 13.61 15.48
CA THR A 162 1.03 12.18 15.84
C THR A 162 0.43 11.34 14.71
N LEU A 163 0.52 10.02 14.85
CA LEU A 163 -0.18 9.09 13.96
C LEU A 163 -1.71 9.23 14.08
N ASP A 164 -2.21 9.49 15.27
CA ASP A 164 -3.64 9.68 15.52
C ASP A 164 -4.17 10.93 14.82
N ASP A 165 -3.41 12.03 14.87
CA ASP A 165 -3.73 13.24 14.11
C ASP A 165 -3.78 13.00 12.61
N LEU A 166 -2.79 12.26 12.09
CA LEU A 166 -2.69 11.94 10.66
C LEU A 166 -3.84 11.04 10.22
N THR A 167 -4.23 10.09 11.07
CA THR A 167 -5.38 9.20 10.85
C THR A 167 -6.69 9.98 10.91
N ALA A 168 -6.87 10.85 11.91
CA ALA A 168 -8.02 11.74 12.03
C ALA A 168 -8.16 12.64 10.80
N LEU A 169 -7.06 13.23 10.34
CA LEU A 169 -7.02 14.05 9.12
C LEU A 169 -7.46 13.25 7.90
N ALA A 170 -6.92 12.04 7.69
CA ALA A 170 -7.30 11.17 6.58
C ALA A 170 -8.79 10.80 6.62
N GLU A 171 -9.37 10.66 7.81
CA GLU A 171 -10.80 10.39 8.01
C GLU A 171 -11.66 11.65 8.00
N GLY A 172 -11.03 12.82 7.89
CA GLY A 172 -11.72 14.10 7.79
C GLY A 172 -12.16 14.72 9.09
N ARG A 173 -11.67 14.20 10.21
CA ARG A 173 -11.85 14.79 11.53
C ARG A 173 -10.77 15.84 11.76
N ARG A 174 -11.03 16.79 12.67
CA ARG A 174 -9.98 17.69 13.15
C ARG A 174 -8.93 16.88 13.93
N PRO A 175 -7.63 17.15 13.75
CA PRO A 175 -6.59 16.61 14.63
C PRO A 175 -6.92 16.93 16.08
N ALA A 176 -6.46 16.10 17.02
CA ALA A 176 -6.54 16.49 18.42
C ALA A 176 -5.75 17.79 18.59
N ALA A 177 -6.25 18.73 19.39
CA ALA A 177 -5.48 19.93 19.68
C ALA A 177 -4.11 19.49 20.24
N ALA A 178 -3.02 20.05 19.70
CA ALA A 178 -1.69 19.78 20.23
C ALA A 178 -1.71 20.10 21.74
N PRO A 179 -1.11 19.27 22.61
CA PRO A 179 -0.92 19.66 23.99
C PRO A 179 -0.12 20.97 24.00
N ALA A 180 -0.63 21.94 24.77
CA ALA A 180 -0.02 23.27 24.94
C ALA A 180 1.38 23.19 25.56
#